data_AF-A0A9P0X6S3-F1
#
_entry.id   AF-A0A9P0X6S3-F1
#
_cell.length_a   1.000
_cell.length_b   1.000
_cell.length_c   1.000
_cell.angle_alpha   90.00
_cell.angle_beta   90.00
_cell.angle_gamma   90.00
#
_symmetry.space_group_name_H-M   'P 1'
#
loop_
_entity.id
_entity.type
_entity.pdbx_description
1 polymer ?
#
loop_
_entity_poly.entity_id
_entity_poly.type
_entity_poly.pdbx_seq_one_letter_code
_entity_poly.pdbx_strand_id
1 'polypeptide(L)'
;MNLITYDILIIVKLPNAQMRNVNTRSYTPIMLNILDDRLFNSASAHRDSSYNSVFQEAPTVISVDMDYFDWNISFPAVTLCPFYKVIIPKLKALSRRKFNETGVNIDGYIWAIIQANFDSLEYVKLDFSDEVISTLEPRDYAKIAMSMFPNFNATVDTKTNQNISIVTAMTEMGLCYVLNSNVAIFDDPNRGSFNIGNYVKNNIELSIFDRDFFIRVSNLFKSYKVYIHSPDEIITSTTPSYNIDIEAAVSFGLSVWTTRISDELRVTSLRIRKCRC
;
A
#
# COMPACT_ATOMS: atom_id res chain seq x y z
N MET A 1 -31.95 16.97 18.26
CA MET A 1 -31.17 16.15 17.30
C MET A 1 -29.71 16.28 17.69
N ASN A 2 -29.11 15.20 18.21
CA ASN A 2 -27.74 15.21 18.73
C ASN A 2 -26.80 14.76 17.62
N LEU A 3 -26.02 15.68 17.05
CA LEU A 3 -24.84 15.34 16.25
C LEU A 3 -23.73 14.97 17.24
N ILE A 4 -23.43 13.68 17.34
CA ILE A 4 -22.22 13.18 17.98
C ILE A 4 -21.24 12.94 16.84
N THR A 5 -20.25 13.82 16.70
CA THR A 5 -19.13 13.61 15.78
C THR A 5 -18.12 12.69 16.46
N TYR A 6 -17.75 11.62 15.77
CA TYR A 6 -16.70 10.69 16.19
C TYR A 6 -15.54 10.85 15.22
N ASP A 7 -14.39 11.32 15.70
CA ASP A 7 -13.16 11.27 14.92
C ASP A 7 -12.48 9.93 15.22
N ILE A 8 -12.47 9.05 14.22
CA ILE A 8 -11.82 7.75 14.27
C ILE A 8 -10.49 7.84 13.53
N LEU A 9 -9.40 7.60 14.26
CA LEU A 9 -8.06 7.47 13.69
C LEU A 9 -7.75 5.99 13.50
N ILE A 10 -7.61 5.58 12.24
CA ILE A 10 -7.18 4.24 11.88
C ILE A 10 -5.65 4.24 11.76
N ILE A 11 -4.98 3.43 12.58
CA ILE A 11 -3.53 3.24 12.51
C ILE A 11 -3.27 1.79 12.10
N VAL A 12 -2.59 1.62 10.96
CA VAL A 12 -2.14 0.30 10.52
C VAL A 12 -0.77 0.03 11.13
N LYS A 13 -0.69 -0.98 12.00
CA LYS A 13 0.53 -1.31 12.73
C LYS A 13 1.38 -2.30 11.93
N LEU A 14 2.64 -1.93 11.70
CA LEU A 14 3.66 -2.75 11.04
C LEU A 14 4.55 -3.47 12.07
N PRO A 15 5.19 -4.60 11.72
CA PRO A 15 6.10 -5.28 12.64
C PRO A 15 7.39 -4.47 12.85
N ASN A 16 7.91 -4.52 14.08
CA ASN A 16 9.14 -3.90 14.63
C ASN A 16 9.09 -2.49 15.26
N ALA A 17 7.93 -1.95 15.60
CA ALA A 17 7.86 -0.87 16.61
C ALA A 17 7.82 -1.48 18.03
N GLN A 18 8.99 -1.65 18.66
CA GLN A 18 9.05 -1.90 20.11
C GLN A 18 8.44 -0.70 20.84
N MET A 19 7.38 -0.94 21.61
CA MET A 19 6.76 0.04 22.50
C MET A 19 7.80 0.63 23.46
N ARG A 20 8.21 1.89 23.25
CA ARG A 20 8.62 2.74 24.37
C ARG A 20 7.39 3.49 24.85
N ASN A 21 6.95 3.16 26.07
CA ASN A 21 6.00 3.97 26.83
C ASN A 21 6.51 5.41 26.88
N VAL A 22 5.85 6.32 26.16
CA VAL A 22 6.02 7.75 26.37
C VAL A 22 4.76 8.25 27.04
N ASN A 23 4.90 8.54 28.34
CA ASN A 23 3.93 9.32 29.11
C ASN A 23 3.67 10.65 28.38
N THR A 24 2.51 10.78 27.75
CA THR A 24 2.08 12.04 27.15
C THR A 24 1.61 12.99 28.26
N ARG A 25 2.52 13.84 28.73
CA ARG A 25 2.12 15.07 29.42
C ARG A 25 1.48 16.00 28.41
N SER A 26 0.26 16.42 28.72
CA SER A 26 -0.53 17.44 28.06
C SER A 26 0.25 18.76 27.94
N TYR A 27 0.44 19.24 26.71
CA TYR A 27 0.81 20.64 26.47
C TYR A 27 -0.16 21.27 25.47
N THR A 28 -0.80 22.34 25.93
CA THR A 28 -1.69 23.26 25.22
C THR A 28 -0.95 24.06 24.14
N PRO A 29 -1.57 24.36 22.97
CA PRO A 29 -0.99 25.31 22.01
C PRO A 29 -1.40 26.75 22.34
N ILE A 30 -0.40 27.59 22.61
CA ILE A 30 -0.50 29.05 22.70
C ILE A 30 -0.38 29.64 21.28
N MET A 31 -1.23 30.63 20.98
CA MET A 31 -1.29 31.37 19.72
C MET A 31 -0.06 32.27 19.50
N LEU A 32 0.34 32.41 18.23
CA LEU A 32 1.31 33.38 17.73
C LEU A 32 0.94 34.83 18.10
N ASN A 33 1.94 35.62 18.48
CA ASN A 33 2.04 37.03 18.10
C ASN A 33 3.52 37.41 17.90
N ILE A 34 3.72 38.29 16.92
CA ILE A 34 4.97 38.74 16.30
C ILE A 34 5.87 39.49 17.28
N LEU A 35 7.18 39.19 17.30
CA LEU A 35 8.30 40.17 17.28
C LEU A 35 9.69 39.49 17.37
N ASP A 36 10.58 39.95 16.48
CA ASP A 36 12.04 40.05 16.59
C ASP A 36 12.98 38.95 16.07
N ASP A 37 14.01 39.41 15.35
CA ASP A 37 14.64 38.79 14.19
C ASP A 37 16.06 38.25 14.49
N ARG A 38 16.30 37.69 15.69
CA ARG A 38 17.67 37.38 16.17
C ARG A 38 17.89 36.06 16.91
N LEU A 39 17.19 34.98 16.56
CA LEU A 39 17.45 33.64 17.17
C LEU A 39 17.56 32.50 16.15
N PHE A 40 18.06 32.79 14.94
CA PHE A 40 18.01 31.85 13.82
C PHE A 40 19.11 30.76 13.76
N ASN A 41 20.06 30.66 14.70
CA ASN A 41 21.26 29.81 14.49
C ASN A 41 21.52 28.68 15.51
N SER A 42 20.57 28.31 16.38
CA SER A 42 20.78 27.17 17.30
C SER A 42 19.62 26.18 17.42
N ALA A 43 18.56 26.33 16.62
CA ALA A 43 17.38 25.46 16.65
C ALA A 43 17.24 24.50 15.45
N SER A 44 18.21 24.45 14.53
CA SER A 44 18.14 23.56 13.36
C SER A 44 18.61 22.12 13.64
N ALA A 45 19.47 21.89 14.65
CA ALA A 45 20.06 20.56 14.87
C ALA A 45 19.20 19.57 15.69
N HIS A 46 18.06 19.99 16.24
CA HIS A 46 17.15 19.12 17.01
C HIS A 46 15.80 18.83 16.33
N ARG A 47 15.46 19.52 15.22
CA ARG A 47 14.28 19.19 14.43
C ARG A 47 14.52 18.06 13.41
N ASP A 48 15.75 17.90 12.93
CA ASP A 48 16.06 16.88 11.91
C ASP A 48 16.08 15.44 12.46
N SER A 49 16.27 15.25 13.77
CA SER A 49 16.18 13.92 14.39
C SER A 49 14.74 13.43 14.52
N SER A 50 13.78 14.33 14.79
CA SER A 50 12.37 13.97 14.98
C SER A 50 11.61 13.82 13.65
N TYR A 51 12.10 14.41 12.56
CA TYR A 51 11.50 14.25 11.24
C TYR A 51 11.80 12.86 10.66
N ASN A 52 13.02 12.34 10.88
CA ASN A 52 13.43 11.02 10.37
C ASN A 52 12.71 9.83 11.03
N SER A 53 12.25 9.94 12.28
CA SER A 53 11.50 8.86 12.93
C SER A 53 10.04 8.76 12.46
N VAL A 54 9.44 9.88 12.03
CA VAL A 54 8.03 9.89 11.56
C VAL A 54 7.88 9.24 10.19
N PHE A 55 8.91 9.35 9.33
CA PHE A 55 8.91 8.69 8.01
C PHE A 55 9.22 7.19 8.07
N GLN A 56 9.90 6.71 9.12
CA GLN A 56 10.12 5.27 9.32
C GLN A 56 8.85 4.52 9.76
N GLU A 57 7.83 5.24 10.24
CA GLU A 57 6.60 4.66 10.78
C GLU A 57 5.34 5.04 9.98
N ALA A 58 5.45 5.61 8.77
CA ALA A 58 4.36 6.24 8.01
C ALA A 58 3.02 5.46 8.08
N PRO A 59 2.13 5.78 9.06
CA PRO A 59 0.87 5.09 9.17
C PRO A 59 -0.07 5.76 8.17
N THR A 60 -0.63 4.98 7.25
CA THR A 60 -1.68 5.51 6.37
C THR A 60 -2.88 5.89 7.23
N VAL A 61 -3.11 7.19 7.38
CA VAL A 61 -4.26 7.73 8.11
C VAL A 61 -5.42 7.85 7.14
N ILE A 62 -6.47 7.06 7.38
CA ILE A 62 -7.75 7.17 6.68
C ILE A 62 -8.73 7.78 7.68
N SER A 63 -9.23 8.99 7.39
CA SER A 63 -10.32 9.61 8.15
C SER A 63 -11.66 9.20 7.56
N VAL A 64 -12.53 8.60 8.37
CA VAL A 64 -13.88 8.19 7.94
C VAL A 64 -14.89 9.06 8.68
N ASP A 65 -15.63 9.90 7.94
CA ASP A 65 -16.84 10.54 8.45
C ASP A 65 -17.95 9.49 8.47
N MET A 66 -18.37 9.08 9.67
CA MET A 66 -19.35 8.01 9.80
C MET A 66 -20.78 8.50 9.70
N ASP A 67 -21.60 7.73 8.99
CA ASP A 67 -23.04 7.71 9.21
C ASP A 67 -23.32 7.00 10.54
N TYR A 68 -24.14 7.60 11.41
CA TYR A 68 -24.46 7.06 12.73
C TYR A 68 -25.10 5.65 12.70
N PHE A 69 -25.62 5.24 11.54
CA PHE A 69 -26.28 3.95 11.36
C PHE A 69 -25.38 2.84 10.80
N ASP A 70 -24.19 3.17 10.28
CA ASP A 70 -23.28 2.17 9.71
C ASP A 70 -21.93 2.18 10.41
N TRP A 71 -21.67 1.10 11.14
CA TRP A 71 -20.49 0.90 11.98
C TRP A 71 -19.53 -0.13 11.38
N ASN A 72 -19.73 -0.48 10.11
CA ASN A 72 -18.83 -1.35 9.37
C ASN A 72 -17.83 -0.52 8.57
N ILE A 73 -16.56 -0.90 8.67
CA ILE A 73 -15.47 -0.33 7.90
C ILE A 73 -14.86 -1.43 7.03
N SER A 74 -14.45 -1.08 5.82
CA SER A 74 -13.73 -2.03 4.99
C SER A 74 -12.29 -2.19 5.50
N PHE A 75 -11.84 -3.43 5.65
CA PHE A 75 -10.43 -3.69 5.89
C PHE A 75 -9.62 -3.18 4.69
N PRO A 76 -8.44 -2.55 4.87
CA PRO A 76 -7.65 -2.03 3.77
C PRO A 76 -7.15 -3.13 2.83
N ALA A 77 -6.81 -2.74 1.61
CA ALA A 77 -6.02 -3.59 0.73
C ALA A 77 -4.54 -3.51 1.09
N VAL A 78 -3.84 -4.64 0.94
CA VAL A 78 -2.39 -4.71 1.09
C VAL A 78 -1.79 -5.16 -0.24
N THR A 79 -1.03 -4.28 -0.88
CA THR A 79 -0.32 -4.60 -2.13
C THR A 79 1.14 -4.91 -1.86
N LEU A 80 1.58 -6.10 -2.26
CA LEU A 80 2.94 -6.63 -2.14
C LEU A 80 3.59 -6.66 -3.52
N CYS A 81 4.51 -5.73 -3.78
CA CYS A 81 5.26 -5.64 -5.03
C CYS A 81 6.67 -6.20 -4.83
N PRO A 82 7.03 -7.37 -5.41
CA PRO A 82 8.38 -7.89 -5.28
C PRO A 82 9.37 -7.01 -6.06
N PHE A 83 10.56 -6.77 -5.49
CA PHE A 83 11.62 -6.06 -6.21
C PHE A 83 12.10 -6.83 -7.45
N TYR A 84 12.12 -8.16 -7.36
CA TYR A 84 12.48 -9.06 -8.45
C TYR A 84 11.27 -9.86 -8.91
N LYS A 85 10.69 -9.45 -10.04
CA LYS A 85 9.44 -9.97 -10.60
C LYS A 85 9.65 -11.13 -11.57
N VAL A 86 10.90 -11.48 -11.90
CA VAL A 86 11.24 -12.43 -12.97
C VAL A 86 11.66 -13.80 -12.44
N ILE A 87 11.13 -14.87 -13.04
CA ILE A 87 11.73 -16.22 -12.98
C ILE A 87 12.75 -16.36 -14.13
N ILE A 88 14.05 -16.23 -13.83
CA ILE A 88 15.13 -16.23 -14.83
C ILE A 88 15.10 -17.43 -15.80
N PRO A 89 14.84 -18.68 -15.35
CA PRO A 89 14.72 -19.81 -16.27
C PRO A 89 13.65 -19.63 -17.35
N LYS A 90 12.51 -19.01 -17.01
CA LYS A 90 11.41 -18.77 -17.95
C LYS A 90 11.77 -17.68 -18.96
N LEU A 91 12.42 -16.61 -18.51
CA LEU A 91 12.93 -15.55 -19.39
C LEU A 91 13.90 -16.13 -20.42
N LYS A 92 14.90 -16.88 -19.97
CA LYS A 92 15.89 -17.52 -20.86
C LYS A 92 15.25 -18.51 -21.82
N ALA A 93 14.16 -19.16 -21.44
CA ALA A 93 13.43 -20.06 -22.34
C ALA A 93 12.72 -19.29 -23.47
N LEU A 94 12.01 -18.20 -23.14
CA LEU A 94 11.35 -17.37 -24.15
C LEU A 94 12.34 -16.70 -25.09
N SER A 95 13.40 -16.11 -24.52
CA SER A 95 14.44 -15.44 -25.30
C SER A 95 15.13 -16.40 -26.27
N ARG A 96 15.54 -17.59 -25.83
CA ARG A 96 16.13 -18.62 -26.73
C ARG A 96 15.17 -19.03 -27.85
N ARG A 97 13.88 -19.17 -27.56
CA ARG A 97 12.88 -19.46 -28.58
C ARG A 97 12.82 -18.34 -29.63
N LYS A 98 12.72 -17.08 -29.18
CA LYS A 98 12.64 -15.93 -30.09
C LYS A 98 13.93 -15.69 -30.85
N PHE A 99 15.08 -15.94 -30.24
CA PHE A 99 16.37 -15.91 -30.90
C PHE A 99 16.46 -16.95 -32.04
N ASN A 100 15.93 -18.16 -31.85
CA ASN A 100 15.89 -19.15 -32.93
C ASN A 100 14.93 -18.78 -34.07
N GLU A 101 13.87 -18.02 -33.78
CA GLU A 101 12.88 -17.56 -34.76
C GLU A 101 13.38 -16.33 -35.57
N THR A 102 14.10 -15.42 -34.91
CA THR A 102 14.43 -14.09 -35.46
C THR A 102 15.93 -13.83 -35.63
N GLY A 103 16.79 -14.57 -34.94
CA GLY A 103 18.23 -14.30 -34.84
C GLY A 103 18.60 -13.17 -33.86
N VAL A 104 17.61 -12.55 -33.19
CA VAL A 104 17.80 -11.35 -32.37
C VAL A 104 17.75 -11.69 -30.88
N ASN A 105 18.69 -11.16 -30.10
CA ASN A 105 18.68 -11.30 -28.64
C ASN A 105 17.76 -10.22 -28.02
N ILE A 106 16.72 -10.68 -27.31
CA ILE A 106 15.71 -9.82 -26.69
C ILE A 106 15.70 -9.92 -25.15
N ASP A 107 16.75 -10.48 -24.53
CA ASP A 107 16.85 -10.68 -23.08
C ASP A 107 16.63 -9.39 -22.30
N GLY A 108 17.35 -8.33 -22.69
CA GLY A 108 17.25 -7.01 -22.06
C GLY A 108 15.87 -6.38 -22.25
N TYR A 109 15.23 -6.61 -23.40
CA TYR A 109 13.92 -6.07 -23.69
C TYR A 109 12.82 -6.74 -22.85
N ILE A 110 12.83 -8.07 -22.77
CA ILE A 110 11.92 -8.82 -21.89
C ILE A 110 12.15 -8.43 -20.43
N TRP A 111 13.41 -8.31 -20.01
CA TRP A 111 13.74 -7.89 -18.65
C TRP A 111 13.15 -6.49 -18.33
N ALA A 112 13.30 -5.54 -19.25
CA ALA A 112 12.74 -4.20 -19.11
C ALA A 112 11.22 -4.23 -18.97
N ILE A 113 10.51 -4.99 -19.82
CA ILE A 113 9.05 -5.13 -19.76
C ILE A 113 8.58 -5.65 -18.39
N ILE A 114 9.28 -6.65 -17.83
CA ILE A 114 8.84 -7.28 -16.57
C ILE A 114 9.19 -6.44 -15.36
N GLN A 115 10.37 -5.81 -15.37
CA GLN A 115 10.84 -5.01 -14.25
C GLN A 115 10.28 -3.59 -14.24
N ALA A 116 9.65 -3.16 -15.35
CA ALA A 116 9.00 -1.86 -15.47
C ALA A 116 8.15 -1.54 -14.24
N ASN A 117 8.40 -0.35 -13.71
CA ASN A 117 7.64 0.31 -12.68
C ASN A 117 7.91 1.81 -12.83
N PHE A 118 6.98 2.63 -12.38
CA PHE A 118 7.09 4.08 -12.53
C PHE A 118 8.38 4.64 -11.92
N ASP A 119 8.72 4.20 -10.71
CA ASP A 119 9.90 4.68 -9.97
C ASP A 119 11.23 4.40 -10.69
N SER A 120 11.31 3.31 -11.45
CA SER A 120 12.56 2.88 -12.10
C SER A 120 12.61 3.16 -13.60
N LEU A 121 11.53 3.68 -14.20
CA LEU A 121 11.42 3.79 -15.65
C LEU A 121 12.52 4.71 -16.23
N GLU A 122 12.90 5.75 -15.50
CA GLU A 122 13.99 6.66 -15.87
C GLU A 122 15.37 5.95 -15.92
N TYR A 123 15.57 4.92 -15.09
CA TYR A 123 16.84 4.20 -15.01
C TYR A 123 16.92 2.99 -15.96
N VAL A 124 15.79 2.56 -16.51
CA VAL A 124 15.76 1.47 -17.49
C VAL A 124 16.20 2.04 -18.83
N LYS A 125 17.36 1.58 -19.34
CA LYS A 125 17.80 1.90 -20.70
C LYS A 125 16.84 1.23 -21.70
N LEU A 126 15.97 2.02 -22.30
CA LEU A 126 15.01 1.59 -23.33
C LEU A 126 15.52 1.79 -24.77
N ASP A 127 16.83 1.99 -24.94
CA ASP A 127 17.48 2.12 -26.25
C ASP A 127 17.64 0.75 -26.91
N PHE A 128 16.52 0.22 -27.40
CA PHE A 128 16.45 -1.02 -28.17
C PHE A 128 16.26 -0.67 -29.64
N SER A 129 16.89 -1.44 -30.55
CA SER A 129 16.68 -1.26 -31.98
C SER A 129 15.23 -1.59 -32.37
N ASP A 130 14.75 -0.99 -33.47
CA ASP A 130 13.41 -1.26 -34.00
C ASP A 130 13.19 -2.76 -34.32
N GLU A 131 14.26 -3.48 -34.66
CA GLU A 131 14.25 -4.94 -34.89
C GLU A 131 13.92 -5.72 -33.59
N VAL A 132 14.48 -5.29 -32.45
CA VAL A 132 14.17 -5.88 -31.14
C VAL A 132 12.74 -5.56 -30.72
N ILE A 133 12.31 -4.30 -30.91
CA ILE A 133 10.98 -3.83 -30.50
C ILE A 133 9.89 -4.56 -31.30
N SER A 134 10.07 -4.72 -32.60
CA SER A 134 9.11 -5.40 -33.49
C SER A 134 8.99 -6.91 -33.25
N THR A 135 9.87 -7.51 -32.47
CA THR A 135 9.85 -8.95 -32.16
C THR A 135 8.68 -9.36 -31.25
N LEU A 136 8.13 -8.42 -30.47
CA LEU A 136 7.02 -8.65 -29.55
C LEU A 136 5.90 -7.62 -29.78
N GLU A 137 4.65 -8.06 -29.70
CA GLU A 137 3.51 -7.16 -29.79
C GLU A 137 3.22 -6.48 -28.44
N PRO A 138 3.01 -5.16 -28.38
CA PRO A 138 2.68 -4.44 -27.15
C PRO A 138 1.46 -4.99 -26.41
N ARG A 139 0.51 -5.58 -27.14
CA ARG A 139 -0.71 -6.20 -26.58
C ARG A 139 -0.41 -7.40 -25.69
N ASP A 140 0.73 -8.05 -25.89
CA ASP A 140 1.11 -9.26 -25.16
C ASP A 140 1.99 -8.98 -23.94
N TYR A 141 2.45 -7.74 -23.73
CA TYR A 141 3.44 -7.43 -22.69
C TYR A 141 2.98 -7.83 -21.29
N ALA A 142 1.72 -7.55 -20.95
CA ALA A 142 1.16 -7.92 -19.64
C ALA A 142 1.12 -9.45 -19.44
N LYS A 143 0.74 -10.20 -20.48
CA LYS A 143 0.70 -11.68 -20.45
C LYS A 143 2.09 -12.29 -20.41
N ILE A 144 3.03 -11.76 -21.19
CA ILE A 144 4.44 -12.17 -21.17
C ILE A 144 5.00 -11.96 -19.77
N ALA A 145 4.78 -10.79 -19.18
CA ALA A 145 5.26 -10.49 -17.85
C ALA A 145 4.66 -11.43 -16.80
N MET A 146 3.34 -11.66 -16.87
CA MET A 146 2.65 -12.56 -15.97
C MET A 146 3.12 -14.01 -16.10
N SER A 147 3.44 -14.48 -17.30
CA SER A 147 3.95 -15.84 -17.53
C SER A 147 5.27 -16.12 -16.79
N MET A 148 6.05 -15.07 -16.54
CA MET A 148 7.36 -15.11 -15.87
C MET A 148 7.30 -14.68 -14.41
N PHE A 149 6.15 -14.17 -13.97
CA PHE A 149 5.94 -13.75 -12.59
C PHE A 149 5.98 -14.98 -11.67
N PRO A 150 6.64 -14.91 -10.50
CA PRO A 150 6.55 -15.93 -9.48
C PRO A 150 5.10 -16.17 -9.06
N ASN A 151 4.80 -17.39 -8.59
CA ASN A 151 3.55 -17.65 -7.90
C ASN A 151 3.64 -17.14 -6.46
N PHE A 152 2.50 -16.75 -5.91
CA PHE A 152 2.39 -16.39 -4.50
C PHE A 152 2.47 -17.67 -3.64
N ASN A 153 3.64 -17.93 -3.05
CA ASN A 153 3.91 -19.12 -2.24
C ASN A 153 3.90 -18.83 -0.73
N ALA A 154 3.35 -17.70 -0.30
CA ALA A 154 3.24 -17.32 1.09
C ALA A 154 1.90 -17.79 1.69
N THR A 155 1.90 -18.07 2.99
CA THR A 155 0.68 -18.45 3.72
C THR A 155 0.05 -17.19 4.31
N VAL A 156 -1.26 -17.02 4.15
CA VAL A 156 -2.00 -15.87 4.68
C VAL A 156 -3.00 -16.37 5.71
N ASP A 157 -2.77 -15.98 6.96
CA ASP A 157 -3.62 -16.32 8.09
C ASP A 157 -4.42 -15.10 8.55
N THR A 158 -5.70 -15.29 8.81
CA THR A 158 -6.59 -14.28 9.39
C THR A 158 -7.11 -14.79 10.73
N LYS A 159 -7.31 -13.89 11.71
CA LYS A 159 -7.84 -14.26 13.04
C LYS A 159 -9.24 -14.89 12.98
N THR A 160 -10.02 -14.55 11.96
CA THR A 160 -11.43 -14.94 11.81
C THR A 160 -11.65 -16.12 10.85
N ASN A 161 -10.59 -16.76 10.33
CA ASN A 161 -10.67 -17.74 9.23
C ASN A 161 -11.46 -17.25 8.00
N GLN A 162 -11.64 -15.93 7.85
CA GLN A 162 -12.23 -15.36 6.66
C GLN A 162 -11.27 -15.54 5.48
N ASN A 163 -11.81 -15.98 4.36
CA ASN A 163 -11.05 -16.11 3.13
C ASN A 163 -10.73 -14.72 2.58
N ILE A 164 -9.45 -14.42 2.44
CA ILE A 164 -9.00 -13.15 1.88
C ILE A 164 -8.73 -13.30 0.38
N SER A 165 -9.22 -12.35 -0.41
CA SER A 165 -8.92 -12.32 -1.84
C SER A 165 -7.44 -12.01 -2.06
N ILE A 166 -6.77 -12.83 -2.86
CA ILE A 166 -5.40 -12.59 -3.30
C ILE A 166 -5.42 -12.64 -4.82
N VAL A 167 -5.10 -11.51 -5.45
CA VAL A 167 -5.08 -11.38 -6.90
C VAL A 167 -3.74 -10.83 -7.36
N THR A 168 -3.34 -11.19 -8.58
CA THR A 168 -2.21 -10.54 -9.25
C THR A 168 -2.73 -9.42 -10.10
N ALA A 169 -2.11 -8.25 -10.02
CA ALA A 169 -2.53 -7.08 -10.78
C ALA A 169 -1.32 -6.36 -11.38
N MET A 170 -1.50 -5.81 -12.58
CA MET A 170 -0.54 -4.91 -13.21
C MET A 170 -0.81 -3.48 -12.74
N THR A 171 0.04 -2.98 -11.84
CA THR A 171 -0.10 -1.63 -11.25
C THR A 171 0.92 -0.66 -11.86
N GLU A 172 0.88 0.63 -11.49
CA GLU A 172 1.97 1.58 -11.83
C GLU A 172 3.34 1.13 -11.30
N MET A 173 3.36 0.30 -10.26
CA MET A 173 4.57 -0.29 -9.67
C MET A 173 4.96 -1.62 -10.35
N GLY A 174 4.28 -1.98 -11.44
CA GLY A 174 4.41 -3.25 -12.16
C GLY A 174 3.54 -4.36 -11.57
N LEU A 175 3.93 -5.62 -11.84
CA LEU A 175 3.22 -6.79 -11.32
C LEU A 175 3.38 -6.94 -9.80
N CYS A 176 2.24 -6.98 -9.11
CA CYS A 176 2.16 -7.11 -7.66
C CYS A 176 1.08 -8.11 -7.24
N TYR A 177 1.18 -8.59 -6.00
CA TYR A 177 0.10 -9.33 -5.35
C TYR A 177 -0.73 -8.36 -4.54
N VAL A 178 -2.04 -8.39 -4.70
CA VAL A 178 -2.97 -7.50 -4.00
C VAL A 178 -3.90 -8.34 -3.14
N LEU A 179 -3.87 -8.09 -1.84
CA LEU A 179 -4.73 -8.72 -0.85
C LEU A 179 -5.92 -7.80 -0.56
N ASN A 180 -7.12 -8.37 -0.47
CA ASN A 180 -8.34 -7.68 -0.06
C ASN A 180 -8.70 -6.43 -0.90
N SER A 181 -8.53 -6.49 -2.23
CA SER A 181 -8.94 -5.42 -3.14
C SER A 181 -10.15 -5.81 -3.97
N ASN A 182 -11.04 -4.85 -4.17
CA ASN A 182 -12.18 -4.96 -5.05
C ASN A 182 -11.80 -4.69 -6.52
N VAL A 183 -10.85 -3.77 -6.73
CA VAL A 183 -10.53 -3.25 -8.08
C VAL A 183 -9.37 -3.97 -8.75
N ALA A 184 -8.45 -4.56 -7.99
CA ALA A 184 -7.25 -5.21 -8.55
C ALA A 184 -7.56 -6.38 -9.52
N ILE A 185 -8.76 -6.96 -9.44
CA ILE A 185 -9.23 -8.02 -10.33
C ILE A 185 -9.39 -7.57 -11.79
N PHE A 186 -9.58 -6.26 -12.03
CA PHE A 186 -9.73 -5.69 -13.36
C PHE A 186 -8.39 -5.57 -14.09
N ASP A 187 -7.28 -5.50 -13.34
CA ASP A 187 -5.92 -5.34 -13.86
C ASP A 187 -5.12 -6.67 -13.85
N ASP A 188 -5.78 -7.81 -13.62
CA ASP A 188 -5.14 -9.13 -13.65
C ASP A 188 -4.85 -9.58 -15.10
N PRO A 189 -3.58 -9.71 -15.52
CA PRO A 189 -3.25 -10.08 -16.90
C PRO A 189 -3.64 -11.50 -17.30
N ASN A 190 -3.82 -12.40 -16.32
CA ASN A 190 -4.29 -13.76 -16.60
C ASN A 190 -5.79 -13.82 -16.82
N ARG A 191 -6.52 -12.78 -16.45
CA ARG A 191 -7.96 -12.75 -16.55
C ARG A 191 -8.37 -12.40 -17.98
N GLY A 192 -9.31 -13.19 -18.51
CA GLY A 192 -9.93 -12.92 -19.80
C GLY A 192 -10.92 -11.74 -19.72
N SER A 193 -11.76 -11.60 -20.76
CA SER A 193 -12.81 -10.58 -20.80
C SER A 193 -13.69 -10.65 -19.55
N PHE A 194 -13.66 -9.58 -18.75
CA PHE A 194 -14.41 -9.47 -17.51
C PHE A 194 -15.85 -9.04 -17.79
N ASN A 195 -16.84 -9.78 -17.28
CA ASN A 195 -18.23 -9.34 -17.29
C ASN A 195 -18.53 -8.53 -16.02
N ILE A 196 -18.57 -7.20 -16.19
CA ILE A 196 -18.79 -6.24 -15.10
C ILE A 196 -20.14 -6.44 -14.41
N GLY A 197 -21.16 -6.90 -15.15
CA GLY A 197 -22.52 -7.07 -14.62
C GLY A 197 -22.67 -8.11 -13.50
N ASN A 198 -21.70 -9.02 -13.36
CA ASN A 198 -21.73 -10.09 -12.34
C ASN A 198 -20.71 -9.88 -11.22
N TYR A 199 -20.04 -8.73 -11.17
CA TYR A 199 -19.04 -8.47 -10.13
C TYR A 199 -19.71 -8.20 -8.79
N VAL A 200 -19.22 -8.89 -7.77
CA VAL A 200 -19.63 -8.70 -6.38
C VAL A 200 -18.38 -8.36 -5.58
N LYS A 201 -18.44 -7.26 -4.83
CA LYS A 201 -17.38 -6.86 -3.90
C LYS A 201 -17.13 -8.00 -2.92
N ASN A 202 -15.85 -8.29 -2.69
CA ASN A 202 -15.42 -9.40 -1.83
C ASN A 202 -14.43 -8.95 -0.76
N ASN A 203 -14.33 -7.64 -0.52
CA ASN A 203 -13.54 -7.11 0.56
C ASN A 203 -14.10 -7.54 1.92
N ILE A 204 -13.20 -7.70 2.88
CA ILE A 204 -13.54 -7.92 4.27
C ILE A 204 -14.10 -6.61 4.83
N GLU A 205 -15.31 -6.70 5.41
CA GLU A 205 -15.89 -5.66 6.25
C GLU A 205 -15.71 -6.04 7.71
N LEU A 206 -15.37 -5.06 8.52
CA LEU A 206 -15.11 -5.19 9.94
C LEU A 206 -16.05 -4.27 10.70
N SER A 207 -16.61 -4.76 11.80
CA SER A 207 -17.25 -3.86 12.74
C SER A 207 -16.19 -3.06 13.49
N ILE A 208 -16.44 -1.78 13.79
CA ILE A 208 -15.56 -1.03 14.71
C ILE A 208 -15.46 -1.65 16.12
N PHE A 209 -16.37 -2.56 16.46
CA PHE A 209 -16.34 -3.32 17.71
C PHE A 209 -15.41 -4.54 17.64
N ASP A 210 -15.04 -4.98 16.44
CA ASP A 210 -14.10 -6.07 16.21
C ASP A 210 -12.68 -5.57 16.46
N ARG A 211 -12.33 -5.50 17.75
CA ARG A 211 -11.00 -5.07 18.19
C ARG A 211 -9.93 -6.03 17.66
N ASP A 212 -8.88 -5.45 17.09
CA ASP A 212 -7.66 -6.11 16.63
C ASP A 212 -7.89 -7.18 15.55
N PHE A 213 -8.18 -6.72 14.34
CA PHE A 213 -8.11 -7.54 13.13
C PHE A 213 -6.71 -7.42 12.51
N PHE A 214 -6.10 -8.56 12.19
CA PHE A 214 -4.82 -8.61 11.50
C PHE A 214 -4.78 -9.75 10.49
N ILE A 215 -4.02 -9.52 9.42
CA ILE A 215 -3.59 -10.52 8.48
C ILE A 215 -2.13 -10.80 8.76
N ARG A 216 -1.78 -12.08 8.89
CA ARG A 216 -0.40 -12.52 8.97
C ARG A 216 -0.01 -13.18 7.67
N VAL A 217 1.01 -12.64 7.01
CA VAL A 217 1.62 -13.25 5.82
C VAL A 217 2.93 -13.88 6.24
N SER A 218 3.05 -15.20 6.10
CA SER A 218 4.26 -15.95 6.45
C SER A 218 4.92 -16.59 5.24
N ASN A 219 6.20 -16.95 5.37
CA ASN A 219 7.03 -17.53 4.30
C ASN A 219 7.27 -16.58 3.11
N LEU A 220 7.59 -15.31 3.39
CA LEU A 220 7.99 -14.36 2.36
C LEU A 220 9.48 -14.56 2.02
N PHE A 221 9.76 -15.34 0.97
CA PHE A 221 11.13 -15.66 0.53
C PHE A 221 11.78 -14.59 -0.36
N LYS A 222 11.19 -13.40 -0.46
CA LYS A 222 11.68 -12.29 -1.29
C LYS A 222 11.48 -10.98 -0.55
N SER A 223 12.26 -9.96 -0.90
CA SER A 223 11.98 -8.59 -0.49
C SER A 223 10.81 -8.01 -1.29
N TYR A 224 9.95 -7.26 -0.61
CA TYR A 224 8.76 -6.62 -1.17
C TYR A 224 8.72 -5.14 -0.79
N LYS A 225 8.20 -4.33 -1.71
CA LYS A 225 7.67 -3.00 -1.42
C LYS A 225 6.19 -3.16 -1.15
N VAL A 226 5.74 -2.68 0.01
CA VAL A 226 4.39 -2.90 0.52
C VAL A 226 3.64 -1.57 0.60
N TYR A 227 2.38 -1.62 0.19
CA TYR A 227 1.49 -0.49 0.14
C TYR A 227 0.19 -0.84 0.87
N ILE A 228 -0.34 0.10 1.63
CA ILE A 228 -1.64 -0.03 2.30
C ILE A 228 -2.54 1.09 1.78
N HIS A 229 -3.68 0.72 1.24
CA HIS A 229 -4.62 1.64 0.59
C HIS A 229 -6.07 1.15 0.75
N SER A 230 -7.03 1.94 0.28
CA SER A 230 -8.44 1.54 0.26
C SER A 230 -8.65 0.29 -0.61
N PRO A 231 -9.56 -0.63 -0.24
CA PRO A 231 -9.88 -1.79 -1.07
C PRO A 231 -10.47 -1.43 -2.44
N ASP A 232 -11.04 -0.22 -2.57
CA ASP A 232 -11.61 0.31 -3.81
C ASP A 232 -10.61 1.15 -4.64
N GLU A 233 -9.32 1.17 -4.25
CA GLU A 233 -8.27 1.90 -4.95
C GLU A 233 -7.17 0.97 -5.48
N ILE A 234 -6.47 1.44 -6.50
CA ILE A 234 -5.20 0.86 -6.97
C ILE A 234 -4.03 1.72 -6.46
N ILE A 235 -2.86 1.11 -6.30
CA ILE A 235 -1.67 1.86 -5.90
C ILE A 235 -1.16 2.73 -7.05
N THR A 236 -0.70 3.92 -6.69
CA THR A 236 -0.05 4.87 -7.59
C THR A 236 1.34 5.23 -7.08
N SER A 237 2.12 5.95 -7.89
CA SER A 237 3.42 6.50 -7.49
C SER A 237 3.40 7.36 -6.22
N THR A 238 2.25 7.95 -5.88
CA THR A 238 2.09 8.76 -4.67
C THR A 238 1.65 7.98 -3.43
N THR A 239 1.25 6.71 -3.59
CA THR A 239 0.80 5.89 -2.46
C THR A 239 1.97 5.63 -1.50
N PRO A 240 1.82 5.91 -0.19
CA PRO A 240 2.84 5.61 0.81
C PRO A 240 3.23 4.14 0.80
N SER A 241 4.51 3.86 1.00
CA SER A 241 5.05 2.52 0.96
C SER A 241 6.18 2.32 1.93
N TYR A 242 6.44 1.05 2.24
CA TYR A 242 7.56 0.63 3.07
C TYR A 242 8.15 -0.66 2.50
N ASN A 243 9.43 -0.87 2.76
CA ASN A 243 10.13 -2.05 2.27
C ASN A 243 10.18 -3.10 3.37
N ILE A 244 9.92 -4.34 2.99
CA ILE A 244 10.10 -5.50 3.84
C ILE A 244 11.13 -6.37 3.14
N ASP A 245 12.18 -6.72 3.88
CA ASP A 245 13.16 -7.68 3.41
C ASP A 245 12.69 -9.13 3.64
N ILE A 246 13.57 -10.10 3.42
CA ILE A 246 13.24 -11.50 3.61
C ILE A 246 12.90 -11.73 5.09
N GLU A 247 11.61 -11.91 5.38
CA GLU A 247 11.09 -12.15 6.72
C GLU A 247 10.30 -13.46 6.77
N ALA A 248 10.46 -14.19 7.88
CA ALA A 248 9.72 -15.42 8.12
C ALA A 248 8.21 -15.17 8.23
N ALA A 249 7.81 -14.03 8.80
CA ALA A 249 6.41 -13.60 8.86
C ALA A 249 6.27 -12.11 9.10
N VAL A 250 5.29 -11.52 8.43
CA VAL A 250 4.85 -10.13 8.56
C VAL A 250 3.39 -10.13 9.01
N SER A 251 3.00 -9.17 9.84
CA SER A 251 1.58 -8.98 10.21
C SER A 251 1.14 -7.56 9.89
N PHE A 252 0.01 -7.44 9.20
CA PHE A 252 -0.66 -6.19 8.88
C PHE A 252 -1.94 -6.13 9.71
N GLY A 253 -2.01 -5.18 10.64
CA GLY A 253 -3.13 -5.08 11.58
C GLY A 253 -3.82 -3.73 11.51
N LEU A 254 -5.14 -3.75 11.61
CA LEU A 254 -5.97 -2.55 11.77
C LEU A 254 -6.19 -2.28 13.25
N SER A 255 -5.82 -1.07 13.70
CA SER A 255 -6.15 -0.58 15.04
C SER A 255 -7.04 0.66 14.92
N VAL A 256 -8.22 0.59 15.53
CA VAL A 256 -9.24 1.63 15.50
C VAL A 256 -9.22 2.38 16.83
N TRP A 257 -8.98 3.69 16.78
CA TRP A 257 -9.03 4.56 17.96
C TRP A 257 -10.20 5.53 17.84
N THR A 258 -11.11 5.48 18.81
CA THR A 258 -12.22 6.44 18.90
C THR A 258 -11.88 7.53 19.90
N THR A 259 -11.88 8.79 19.46
CA THR A 259 -11.82 9.91 20.39
C THR A 259 -13.23 10.40 20.70
N ARG A 260 -13.55 10.54 21.99
CA ARG A 260 -14.84 11.08 22.44
C ARG A 260 -14.62 12.45 23.05
N ILE A 261 -15.38 13.43 22.59
CA ILE A 261 -15.43 14.77 23.21
C ILE A 261 -15.94 14.61 24.65
N SER A 262 -15.24 15.22 25.62
CA SER A 262 -15.67 15.19 27.02
C SER A 262 -17.05 15.82 27.17
N ASP A 263 -17.87 15.31 28.10
CA ASP A 263 -19.24 15.81 28.28
C ASP A 263 -19.26 17.32 28.63
N GLU A 264 -18.19 17.83 29.24
CA GLU A 264 -17.96 19.25 29.57
C GLU A 264 -17.74 20.13 28.32
N LEU A 265 -17.13 19.57 27.27
CA LEU A 265 -16.91 20.27 26.00
C LEU A 265 -18.18 20.36 25.13
N ARG A 266 -19.18 19.52 25.42
CA ARG A 266 -20.49 19.52 24.74
C ARG A 266 -21.33 20.76 25.06
N VAL A 267 -21.13 21.35 26.23
CA VAL A 267 -21.87 22.56 26.68
C VAL A 267 -21.10 23.86 26.43
N THR A 268 -19.82 23.79 26.07
CA THR A 268 -19.01 24.98 25.82
C THR A 268 -19.30 25.57 24.44
N SER A 269 -19.27 26.90 24.32
CA SER A 269 -19.63 27.58 23.06
C SER A 269 -18.77 27.12 21.89
N LEU A 270 -19.36 27.06 20.69
CA LEU A 270 -18.68 26.64 19.45
C LEU A 270 -17.41 27.46 19.16
N ARG A 271 -17.32 28.71 19.62
CA ARG A 271 -16.13 29.57 19.47
C ARG A 271 -14.90 29.08 20.24
N ILE A 272 -15.09 28.27 21.28
CA ILE A 272 -14.00 27.73 22.13
C ILE A 272 -13.55 26.36 21.61
N ARG A 273 -14.42 25.67 20.87
CA ARG A 273 -14.11 24.41 20.20
C ARG A 273 -13.24 24.75 19.00
N LYS A 274 -11.92 24.69 19.17
CA LYS A 274 -10.94 24.91 18.09
C LYS A 274 -10.95 23.82 17.00
N CYS A 275 -11.93 22.92 17.00
CA CYS A 275 -12.16 21.96 15.93
C CYS A 275 -12.91 22.66 14.80
N ARG A 276 -12.40 22.60 13.56
CA ARG A 276 -13.20 22.96 12.39
C ARG A 276 -14.20 21.82 12.17
N CYS A 277 -15.49 22.15 12.17
CA CYS A 277 -16.52 21.29 11.58
C CYS A 277 -16.40 21.32 10.05
#